data_AF-A0A920R445-F1
#
_entry.id   AF-A0A920R445-F1
#
_cell.length_a   1.000
_cell.length_b   1.000
_cell.length_c   1.000
_cell.angle_alpha   90.00
_cell.angle_beta   90.00
_cell.angle_gamma   90.00
#
_symmetry.space_group_name_H-M   'P 1'
#
loop_
_entity.id
_entity.type
_entity.pdbx_description
1 polymer ?
#
loop_
_entity_poly.entity_id
_entity_poly.type
_entity_poly.pdbx_seq_one_letter_code
_entity_poly.pdbx_strand_id
1 'polypeptide(L)' 'MLKYFCSEMVGRVADHAVQIFGGAGYIADYGIERFYRDVRIFGLYEGTSQIQQLIIARNMLREFTD' A
#
# COMPACT_ATOMS: atom_id res chain seq x y z
N MET A 1 -10.24 -8.40 -0.54
CA MET A 1 -9.83 -7.59 -1.71
C MET A 1 -9.61 -6.11 -1.36
N LEU A 2 -10.57 -5.43 -0.71
CA LEU A 2 -10.51 -3.99 -0.39
C LEU A 2 -9.20 -3.55 0.25
N LYS A 3 -8.80 -4.20 1.36
CA LYS A 3 -7.58 -3.83 2.10
C LYS A 3 -6.33 -3.85 1.21
N TYR A 4 -6.08 -4.94 0.51
CA TYR A 4 -4.95 -5.07 -0.40
C TYR A 4 -4.93 -3.95 -1.44
N PHE A 5 -6.06 -3.71 -2.11
CA PHE A 5 -6.16 -2.70 -3.15
C PHE A 5 -5.87 -1.30 -2.60
N CYS A 6 -6.51 -0.91 -1.50
CA CYS A 6 -6.33 0.42 -0.91
C CYS A 6 -4.90 0.63 -0.41
N SER A 7 -4.31 -0.35 0.29
CA SER A 7 -2.93 -0.27 0.80
C SER A 7 -1.90 -0.10 -0.32
N GLU A 8 -2.03 -0.85 -1.41
CA GLU A 8 -1.10 -0.74 -2.54
C GLU A 8 -1.30 0.58 -3.32
N MET A 9 -2.55 1.02 -3.48
CA MET A 9 -2.87 2.27 -4.17
C MET A 9 -2.29 3.48 -3.44
N VAL A 10 -2.51 3.59 -2.12
CA VAL A 10 -2.00 4.71 -1.34
C VAL A 10 -0.46 4.73 -1.34
N GLY A 11 0.19 3.56 -1.35
CA GLY A 11 1.63 3.44 -1.51
C GLY A 11 2.16 4.07 -2.79
N ARG A 12 1.48 3.83 -3.93
CA ARG A 12 1.84 4.43 -5.21
C ARG A 12 1.62 5.94 -5.23
N VAL A 13 0.53 6.41 -4.63
CA VAL A 13 0.25 7.86 -4.54
C VAL A 13 1.29 8.57 -3.69
N ALA A 14 1.67 7.99 -2.55
CA ALA A 14 2.71 8.54 -1.69
C ALA A 14 4.07 8.60 -2.38
N ASP A 15 4.43 7.55 -3.12
CA ASP A 15 5.67 7.49 -3.91
C ASP A 15 5.70 8.57 -5.01
N HIS A 16 4.60 8.73 -5.74
CA HIS A 16 4.48 9.79 -6.75
C HIS A 16 4.56 11.19 -6.14
N ALA A 17 3.99 11.40 -4.95
CA ALA A 17 4.09 12.68 -4.25
C ALA A 17 5.55 13.01 -3.91
N VAL A 18 6.32 12.05 -3.39
CA VAL A 18 7.76 12.23 -3.14
C VAL A 18 8.49 12.57 -4.43
N GLN A 19 8.23 11.84 -5.52
CA GLN A 19 8.88 12.04 -6.81
C GLN A 19 8.62 13.43 -7.40
N ILE A 20 7.39 13.97 -7.28
CA ILE A 20 7.02 15.31 -7.76
C ILE A 20 7.79 16.41 -7.00
N PHE A 21 7.99 16.23 -5.69
CA PHE A 21 8.74 17.18 -4.86
C PHE A 21 10.27 17.05 -5.02
N GLY A 22 10.75 16.01 -5.71
CA GLY A 22 12.18 15.76 -5.93
C GLY A 22 12.94 15.65 -4.60
N GLY A 23 14.10 16.31 -4.50
CA GLY A 23 14.89 16.32 -3.26
C GLY A 23 14.13 16.89 -2.05
N ALA A 24 13.20 17.81 -2.27
CA ALA A 24 12.37 18.38 -1.22
C ALA A 24 11.32 17.37 -0.68
N GLY A 25 11.03 16.30 -1.42
CA GLY A 25 10.12 15.23 -0.99
C GLY A 25 10.71 14.32 0.10
N TYR A 26 12.02 14.39 0.33
CA TYR A 26 12.73 13.59 1.33
C TYR A 26 13.11 14.37 2.60
N ILE A 27 12.89 15.69 2.63
CA ILE A 27 13.20 16.54 3.78
C ILE A 27 11.93 16.84 4.58
N ALA A 28 12.10 17.06 5.90
CA ALA A 28 10.99 17.20 6.84
C ALA A 28 10.18 18.50 6.71
N ASP A 29 10.61 19.44 5.86
CA ASP A 29 10.04 20.78 5.76
C ASP A 29 8.62 20.78 5.16
N TYR A 30 8.27 19.78 4.34
CA TYR A 30 7.02 19.75 3.59
C TYR A 30 6.05 18.63 4.04
N GLY A 31 6.47 17.72 4.93
CA GLY A 31 5.63 16.66 5.51
C GLY A 31 5.33 15.45 4.59
N ILE A 32 5.77 15.49 3.33
CA ILE A 32 5.58 14.42 2.33
C ILE A 32 6.36 13.15 2.73
N GLU A 33 7.57 13.31 3.26
CA GLU A 33 8.43 12.25 3.76
C GLU A 33 7.80 11.50 4.94
N ARG A 34 7.04 12.20 5.78
CA ARG A 34 6.31 11.62 6.90
C ARG A 34 5.12 10.83 6.39
N PHE A 35 4.34 11.41 5.49
CA PHE A 35 3.24 10.69 4.84
C PHE A 35 3.72 9.42 4.14
N TYR A 36 4.83 9.50 3.39
CA TYR A 36 5.43 8.35 2.74
C TYR A 36 5.80 7.25 3.74
N ARG A 37 6.45 7.59 4.87
CA ARG A 37 6.78 6.64 5.93
C ARG A 37 5.54 6.00 6.55
N ASP A 38 4.54 6.79 6.88
CA ASP A 38 3.31 6.32 7.53
C ASP A 38 2.57 5.33 6.62
N VAL A 39 2.53 5.60 5.31
CA VAL A 39 1.87 4.74 4.33
C VAL A 39 2.54 3.37 4.17
N ARG A 40 3.87 3.26 4.38
CA ARG A 40 4.60 1.99 4.21
C ARG A 40 4.10 0.87 5.12
N ILE A 41 3.53 1.19 6.28
CA ILE A 41 3.07 0.18 7.23
C ILE A 41 1.84 -0.59 6.74
N PHE A 42 1.02 0.00 5.87
CA PHE A 42 -0.27 -0.58 5.45
C PHE A 42 -0.14 -1.86 4.62
N GLY A 43 1.02 -2.09 3.99
CA GLY A 43 1.33 -3.33 3.28
C GLY A 43 1.81 -4.47 4.19
N LEU A 44 2.09 -4.19 5.48
CA LEU A 44 2.65 -5.13 6.44
C LEU A 44 1.67 -5.45 7.59
N TYR A 45 1.05 -4.42 8.15
CA TYR A 45 0.16 -4.52 9.30
C TYR A 45 -1.19 -5.19 8.92
N GLU A 46 -1.86 -5.86 9.87
CA GLU A 46 -3.14 -6.59 9.67
C GLU A 46 -3.10 -7.67 8.57
N GLY A 47 -1.91 -8.24 8.32
CA GLY A 47 -1.65 -9.21 7.27
C GLY A 47 -1.04 -8.58 6.02
N THR A 48 0.12 -9.09 5.62
CA THR A 48 0.91 -8.54 4.51
C THR A 48 0.15 -8.60 3.18
N SER A 49 0.57 -7.79 2.21
CA SER A 49 0.02 -7.80 0.85
C SER A 49 -0.01 -9.20 0.22
N GLN A 50 1.02 -10.02 0.46
CA GLN A 50 1.09 -11.41 -0.03
C GLN A 50 0.06 -12.31 0.65
N ILE A 51 -0.12 -12.18 1.98
CA ILE A 51 -1.14 -12.95 2.71
C ILE A 51 -2.54 -12.57 2.22
N GLN A 52 -2.79 -11.30 1.95
CA GLN A 52 -4.06 -10.84 1.40
C GLN A 52 -4.32 -11.43 0.00
N GLN A 53 -3.31 -11.48 -0.87
CA GLN A 53 -3.42 -12.13 -2.17
C GLN A 53 -3.76 -13.63 -2.04
N LEU A 54 -3.11 -14.35 -1.12
CA LEU A 54 -3.39 -15.77 -0.88
C LEU A 54 -4.81 -16.01 -0.35
N ILE A 55 -5.34 -15.12 0.49
CA ILE A 55 -6.73 -15.20 0.98
C ILE A 55 -7.70 -14.96 -0.19
N ILE A 56 -7.46 -13.94 -1.01
CA ILE A 56 -8.29 -13.63 -2.17
C ILE A 56 -8.29 -14.81 -3.15
N ALA A 57 -7.13 -15.36 -3.48
CA ALA A 57 -7.01 -16.50 -4.40
C ALA A 57 -7.75 -17.74 -3.87
N ARG A 58 -7.61 -18.06 -2.57
CA ARG A 58 -8.33 -19.19 -1.96
C ARG A 58 -9.85 -19.00 -2.00
N ASN A 59 -10.34 -17.79 -1.72
CA ASN A 59 -11.76 -17.50 -1.78
C ASN A 59 -12.30 -17.62 -3.21
N MET A 60 -11.57 -17.11 -4.22
CA MET A 60 -11.96 -17.24 -5.62
C MET A 60 -12.01 -18.70 -6.10
N LEU A 61 -11.04 -19.53 -5.71
CA LEU A 61 -11.04 -20.95 -6.07
C LEU A 61 -12.21 -21.70 -5.45
N ARG A 62 -12.59 -21.33 -4.22
CA ARG A 62 -13.76 -21.89 -3.54
C ARG A 62 -15.06 -21.52 -4.24
N GLU A 63 -15.26 -20.23 -4.55
CA GLU A 63 -16.43 -19.75 -5.30
C GLU A 63 -16.57 -20.37 -6.70
N PHE A 64 -15.46 -20.81 -7.32
CA PHE A 64 -15.51 -21.51 -8.61
C PHE A 64 -15.87 -23.00 -8.49
N THR A 65 -15.57 -23.62 -7.35
CA THR A 65 -15.79 -25.06 -7.14
C THR A 65 -17.17 -25.35 -6.55
N ASP A 66 -17.72 -24.40 -5.79
CA ASP A 66 -19.09 -24.40 -5.27
C ASP A 66 -20.12 -24.01 -6.35
#